data_AF-A0A0Z8D1B8-F1
#
_entry.id   AF-A0A0Z8D1B8-F1
#
_cell.length_a   1.000
_cell.length_b   1.000
_cell.length_c   1.000
_cell.angle_alpha   90.00
_cell.angle_beta   90.00
_cell.angle_gamma   90.00
#
_symmetry.space_group_name_H-M   'P 1'
#
loop_
_entity.id
_entity.type
_entity.pdbx_description
1 polymer ?
#
loop_
_entity_poly.entity_id
_entity_poly.type
_entity_poly.pdbx_seq_one_letter_code
_entity_poly.pdbx_strand_id
1 'polypeptide(L)'
;MTKTEVIEKYRAGFVVHSDKYRICDEEWILDKDNTTESELRFMGYDANLWPFPEWKKFNPEKDFEVKRVKIAKKVTSDFKGKVYLDSVCISDIELEETS
;
A
#
# COMPACT_ATOMS: atom_id res chain seq x y z
N MET A 1 9.89 -10.38 -13.84
CA MET A 1 10.56 -9.13 -13.49
C MET A 1 11.64 -9.48 -12.49
N THR A 2 12.86 -9.00 -12.68
CA THR A 2 13.94 -9.05 -11.68
C THR A 2 13.64 -8.08 -10.52
N LYS A 3 14.29 -8.24 -9.36
CA LYS A 3 14.15 -7.28 -8.24
C LYS A 3 14.35 -5.83 -8.69
N THR A 4 15.34 -5.55 -9.53
CA THR A 4 15.62 -4.19 -10.03
C THR A 4 14.47 -3.66 -10.88
N GLU A 5 13.90 -4.47 -11.77
CA GLU A 5 12.74 -4.06 -12.60
C GLU A 5 11.50 -3.80 -11.74
N VAL A 6 11.27 -4.62 -10.71
CA VAL A 6 10.17 -4.42 -9.74
C VAL A 6 10.38 -3.10 -9.00
N ILE A 7 11.58 -2.85 -8.47
CA ILE A 7 11.90 -1.62 -7.74
C ILE A 7 11.69 -0.41 -8.64
N GLU A 8 12.25 -0.39 -9.84
CA GLU A 8 12.12 0.78 -10.73
C GLU A 8 10.68 1.06 -11.11
N LYS A 9 9.88 0.01 -11.33
CA LYS A 9 8.46 0.16 -11.67
C LYS A 9 7.63 0.77 -10.54
N TYR A 10 7.83 0.33 -9.30
CA TYR A 10 7.02 0.75 -8.16
C TYR A 10 7.71 1.78 -7.25
N ARG A 11 8.87 2.32 -7.66
CA ARG A 11 9.69 3.25 -6.86
C ARG A 11 8.93 4.49 -6.37
N ALA A 12 7.91 4.91 -7.10
CA ALA A 12 7.14 6.11 -6.80
C ALA A 12 6.15 5.90 -5.65
N GLY A 13 5.88 4.67 -5.23
CA GLY A 13 4.87 4.42 -4.22
C GLY A 13 3.46 4.79 -4.69
N PHE A 14 2.63 5.21 -3.75
CA PHE A 14 1.32 5.79 -4.03
C PHE A 14 0.81 6.62 -2.85
N VAL A 15 -0.21 7.43 -3.10
CA VAL A 15 -0.86 8.27 -2.08
C VAL A 15 -2.30 7.84 -1.88
N VAL A 16 -2.73 7.76 -0.63
CA VAL A 16 -4.15 7.61 -0.25
C VAL A 16 -4.64 8.96 0.23
N HIS A 17 -5.36 9.68 -0.62
CA HIS A 17 -5.86 11.00 -0.27
C HIS A 17 -7.02 10.93 0.73
N SER A 18 -7.01 11.82 1.72
CA SER A 18 -8.16 12.06 2.57
C SER A 18 -9.27 12.78 1.83
N ASP A 19 -10.52 12.39 2.09
CA ASP A 19 -11.69 13.10 1.56
C ASP A 19 -12.00 14.37 2.36
N LYS A 20 -11.41 14.54 3.56
CA LYS A 20 -11.66 15.69 4.44
C LYS A 20 -10.51 16.69 4.45
N TYR A 21 -9.30 16.24 4.77
CA TYR A 21 -8.16 17.13 5.00
C TYR A 21 -6.88 16.56 4.41
N ARG A 22 -6.20 17.31 3.54
CA ARG A 22 -4.94 16.90 2.89
C ARG A 22 -3.81 16.57 3.85
N ILE A 23 -3.85 17.08 5.08
CA ILE A 23 -2.89 16.73 6.15
C ILE A 23 -3.03 15.27 6.60
N CYS A 24 -4.17 14.63 6.32
CA CYS A 24 -4.46 13.24 6.61
C CYS A 24 -4.24 12.33 5.39
N ASP A 25 -3.57 12.81 4.34
CA ASP A 25 -3.12 11.96 3.25
C ASP A 25 -2.06 10.98 3.78
N GLU A 26 -2.08 9.75 3.25
CA GLU A 26 -1.06 8.75 3.53
C GLU A 26 -0.17 8.53 2.32
N GLU A 27 1.13 8.66 2.53
CA GLU A 27 2.18 8.35 1.57
C GLU A 27 2.66 6.90 1.81
N TRP A 28 2.55 6.05 0.79
CA TRP A 28 2.97 4.65 0.84
C TRP A 28 4.21 4.46 -0.03
N ILE A 29 5.37 4.41 0.62
CA ILE A 29 6.67 4.42 -0.04
C ILE A 29 7.22 3.00 -0.15
N LEU A 30 7.77 2.66 -1.31
CA LEU A 30 8.36 1.35 -1.56
C LEU A 30 9.56 1.09 -0.62
N ASP A 31 9.49 -0.01 0.13
CA ASP A 31 10.62 -0.57 0.86
C ASP A 31 11.47 -1.40 -0.09
N LYS A 32 12.48 -0.77 -0.68
CA LYS A 32 13.38 -1.37 -1.68
C LYS A 32 14.23 -2.49 -1.10
N ASP A 33 14.55 -2.41 0.18
CA ASP A 33 15.46 -3.34 0.84
C ASP A 33 14.75 -4.67 1.07
N ASN A 34 13.48 -4.62 1.53
CA ASN A 34 12.68 -5.81 1.80
C ASN A 34 11.80 -6.28 0.62
N THR A 35 11.69 -5.49 -0.46
CA THR A 35 11.03 -5.92 -1.70
C THR A 35 11.86 -6.98 -2.45
N THR A 36 11.16 -7.95 -3.04
CA THR A 36 11.72 -9.05 -3.87
C THR A 36 10.95 -9.17 -5.18
N GLU A 37 11.31 -10.14 -6.03
CA GLU A 37 10.58 -10.47 -7.26
C GLU A 37 9.14 -10.93 -7.00
N SER A 38 8.86 -11.48 -5.81
CA SER A 38 7.56 -12.07 -5.45
C SER A 38 6.84 -11.34 -4.30
N GLU A 39 7.51 -10.42 -3.62
CA GLU A 39 6.94 -9.63 -2.53
C GLU A 39 7.21 -8.14 -2.75
N LEU A 40 6.13 -7.36 -2.82
CA LEU A 40 6.18 -5.90 -2.92
C LEU A 40 5.78 -5.29 -1.59
N ARG A 41 6.66 -4.49 -0.98
CA ARG A 41 6.46 -3.95 0.37
C ARG A 41 6.42 -2.43 0.36
N PHE A 42 5.42 -1.84 1.00
CA PHE A 42 5.30 -0.40 1.19
C PHE A 42 5.20 -0.05 2.67
N MET A 43 5.84 1.05 3.05
CA MET A 43 5.80 1.61 4.40
C MET A 43 4.93 2.87 4.42
N GLY A 44 4.09 3.00 5.44
CA GLY A 44 3.15 4.11 5.57
C GLY A 44 3.74 5.34 6.27
N TYR A 45 3.50 6.51 5.69
CA TYR A 45 3.90 7.81 6.23
C TYR A 45 2.76 8.83 6.13
N ASP A 46 2.76 9.82 7.02
CA ASP A 46 1.86 10.97 6.90
C ASP A 46 2.29 11.93 5.78
N ALA A 47 1.49 12.96 5.54
CA ALA A 47 1.75 13.98 4.52
C ALA A 47 3.06 14.77 4.74
N ASN A 48 3.70 14.69 5.91
CA ASN A 48 4.99 15.31 6.22
C ASN A 48 6.14 14.29 6.23
N LEU A 49 5.91 13.07 5.73
CA LEU A 49 6.86 11.95 5.72
C LEU A 49 7.29 11.48 7.11
N TRP A 50 6.43 11.66 8.12
CA TRP A 50 6.60 11.02 9.41
C TRP A 50 6.02 9.60 9.37
N PRO A 51 6.74 8.58 9.88
CA PRO A 51 6.28 7.21 9.83
C PRO A 51 5.02 7.04 10.69
N PHE A 52 4.04 6.31 10.17
CA PHE A 52 2.89 5.92 10.97
C PHE A 52 3.27 4.86 12.01
N PRO A 53 2.46 4.71 13.07
CA PRO A 53 2.47 3.47 13.85
C PRO A 53 2.22 2.29 12.91
N GLU A 54 3.05 1.26 13.05
CA GLU A 54 3.00 0.07 12.19
C GLU A 54 1.58 -0.50 12.09
N TRP A 55 1.08 -0.62 10.86
CA TRP A 55 -0.20 -1.25 10.61
C TRP A 55 -0.07 -2.77 10.58
N LYS A 56 -0.71 -3.44 11.55
CA LYS A 56 -0.56 -4.89 11.80
C LYS A 56 -1.75 -5.73 11.36
N LYS A 57 -2.93 -5.13 11.26
CA LYS A 57 -4.17 -5.86 10.97
C LYS A 57 -5.15 -4.96 10.22
N PHE A 58 -5.67 -5.47 9.12
CA PHE A 58 -6.76 -4.86 8.37
C PHE A 58 -8.08 -4.97 9.13
N ASN A 59 -8.83 -3.86 9.19
CA ASN A 59 -10.20 -3.80 9.67
C ASN A 59 -11.13 -3.32 8.53
N PRO A 60 -12.01 -4.18 7.98
CA PRO A 60 -12.94 -3.81 6.91
C PRO A 60 -14.02 -2.81 7.34
N GLU A 61 -14.27 -2.63 8.64
CA GLU A 61 -15.25 -1.65 9.14
C GLU A 61 -14.75 -0.20 9.07
N LYS A 62 -13.46 0.00 8.74
CA LYS A 62 -12.87 1.33 8.59
C LYS A 62 -12.75 1.68 7.12
N ASP A 63 -13.60 2.60 6.68
CA ASP A 63 -13.62 3.12 5.30
C ASP A 63 -12.23 3.51 4.77
N PHE A 64 -11.40 4.11 5.64
CA PHE A 64 -10.07 4.55 5.23
C PHE A 64 -9.10 3.39 4.97
N GLU A 65 -9.16 2.31 5.78
CA GLU A 65 -8.37 1.11 5.56
C GLU A 65 -8.84 0.38 4.29
N VAL A 66 -10.15 0.34 4.03
CA VAL A 66 -10.71 -0.18 2.77
C VAL A 66 -10.22 0.63 1.58
N LYS A 67 -10.28 1.96 1.65
CA LYS A 67 -9.80 2.87 0.60
C LYS A 67 -8.32 2.66 0.30
N ARG A 68 -7.49 2.55 1.35
CA ARG A 68 -6.06 2.23 1.24
C ARG A 68 -5.82 0.94 0.46
N VAL A 69 -6.51 -0.16 0.83
CA VAL A 69 -6.39 -1.44 0.13
C VAL A 69 -6.86 -1.33 -1.32
N LYS A 70 -7.97 -0.64 -1.61
CA LYS A 70 -8.47 -0.42 -2.99
C LYS A 70 -7.42 0.28 -3.86
N ILE A 71 -6.83 1.35 -3.38
CA ILE A 71 -5.82 2.12 -4.12
C ILE A 71 -4.56 1.27 -4.35
N ALA A 72 -4.06 0.60 -3.31
CA ALA A 72 -2.89 -0.25 -3.42
C ALA A 72 -3.11 -1.36 -4.45
N LYS A 73 -4.24 -2.08 -4.39
CA LYS A 73 -4.60 -3.12 -5.37
C LYS A 73 -4.68 -2.58 -6.80
N LYS A 74 -5.16 -1.35 -7.00
CA LYS A 74 -5.19 -0.72 -8.32
C LYS A 74 -3.77 -0.44 -8.83
N VAL A 75 -2.92 0.16 -8.00
CA VAL A 75 -1.54 0.52 -8.32
C VAL A 75 -0.69 -0.70 -8.63
N THR A 76 -0.93 -1.81 -7.93
CA THR A 76 -0.14 -3.04 -8.04
C THR A 76 -0.89 -4.14 -8.81
N SER A 77 -1.89 -3.77 -9.61
CA SER A 77 -2.80 -4.73 -10.27
C SER A 77 -2.11 -5.71 -11.23
N ASP A 78 -0.96 -5.33 -11.79
CA ASP A 78 -0.18 -6.15 -12.70
C ASP A 78 1.07 -6.77 -12.06
N PHE A 79 1.26 -6.59 -10.74
CA PHE A 79 2.28 -7.30 -9.97
C PHE A 79 1.85 -8.76 -9.74
N LYS A 80 2.73 -9.69 -10.11
CA LYS A 80 2.52 -11.13 -9.87
C LYS A 80 3.23 -11.55 -8.59
N GLY A 81 2.55 -11.42 -7.46
CA GLY A 81 3.10 -11.76 -6.16
C GLY A 81 2.25 -11.27 -5.00
N LYS A 82 2.86 -11.25 -3.81
CA LYS A 82 2.21 -10.72 -2.60
C LYS A 82 2.54 -9.24 -2.43
N VAL A 83 1.55 -8.47 -2.03
CA VAL A 83 1.69 -7.05 -1.74
C VAL A 83 1.44 -6.82 -0.27
N TYR A 84 2.35 -6.10 0.37
CA TYR A 84 2.31 -5.78 1.80
C TYR A 84 2.29 -4.28 2.00
N LEU A 85 1.41 -3.83 2.88
CA LEU A 85 1.39 -2.49 3.45
C LEU A 85 1.73 -2.63 4.93
N ASP A 86 2.91 -2.14 5.33
CA ASP A 86 3.55 -2.51 6.60
C ASP A 86 3.56 -4.04 6.80
N SER A 87 2.91 -4.53 7.86
CA SER A 87 2.80 -5.94 8.20
C SER A 87 1.57 -6.64 7.60
N VAL A 88 0.70 -5.92 6.88
CA VAL A 88 -0.55 -6.46 6.32
C VAL A 88 -0.36 -6.91 4.88
N CYS A 89 -0.53 -8.21 4.62
CA CYS A 89 -0.64 -8.74 3.25
C CYS A 89 -2.02 -8.38 2.67
N ILE A 90 -2.06 -7.55 1.63
CA ILE A 90 -3.31 -7.11 1.02
C ILE A 90 -3.77 -7.99 -0.14
N SER A 91 -2.90 -8.87 -0.65
CA SER A 91 -3.23 -9.77 -1.75
C SER A 91 -4.40 -10.70 -1.41
N ASP A 92 -4.45 -11.16 -0.15
CA ASP A 92 -5.44 -12.11 0.35
C ASP A 92 -6.74 -11.44 0.86
N ILE A 93 -6.84 -10.10 0.80
CA ILE A 93 -8.02 -9.37 1.28
C ILE A 93 -9.07 -9.29 0.18
N GLU A 94 -10.19 -9.98 0.34
CA GLU A 94 -11.36 -9.77 -0.50
C GLU A 94 -12.10 -8.51 -0.03
N LEU A 95 -12.30 -7.56 -0.94
CA LEU A 95 -13.12 -6.38 -0.68
C LEU A 95 -14.43 -6.59 -1.40
N GLU A 96 -15.55 -6.42 -0.70
CA GLU A 96 -16.86 -6.43 -1.35
C GLU A 96 -16.94 -5.26 -2.34
N GLU A 97 -17.24 -5.59 -3.60
CA GLU A 97 -17.60 -4.60 -4.60
C GLU A 97 -18.96 -4.02 -4.19
N THR A 98 -18.94 -2.81 -3.66
CA THR A 98 -20.15 -2.04 -3.45
C THR A 98 -20.60 -1.54 -4.82
N SER A 99 -21.62 -2.22 -5.36
CA SER A 99 -22.31 -1.94 -6.63
C SER A 99 -22.87 -0.52 -6.74
#